data_AF-A0A919VY24-F1
#
_entry.id   AF-A0A919VY24-F1
#
_cell.length_a   1.000
_cell.length_b   1.000
_cell.length_c   1.000
_cell.angle_alpha   90.00
_cell.angle_beta   90.00
_cell.angle_gamma   90.00
#
_symmetry.space_group_name_H-M   'P 1'
#
loop_
_entity.id
_entity.type
_entity.pdbx_description
1 polymer ?
#
loop_
_entity_poly.entity_id
_entity_poly.type
_entity_poly.pdbx_seq_one_letter_code
_entity_poly.pdbx_strand_id
1 'polypeptide(L)'
;MHIAALAQRLNQAIDLPAASDLAELLTELGWGPHPVREHTYTVGDLMAWINADRATTCMTVLVADLGCPEDDFRERLHSAAETLAEEVAAGLGLAPADEFAVDELVDYGSRIRLRAGHWAVTVTGGQYDADLPLLVEVDFTYGADLCGRLAQLATPRDHPEPVDWGTVAVDLPADYRWLMEHYDPAHFADHLTLTPPAALPAPMPGPTVGMLRYLTPPTLTVATMVDGSTVAYVLNPDEPTSRWSLRITGPDQRSWDLPRNILYLLTILLTDARTRITGPS
;
A
#
# COMPACT_ATOMS: atom_id res chain seq x y z
N MET A 1 -3.94 2.02 -25.80
CA MET A 1 -2.49 1.98 -26.11
C MET A 1 -1.64 2.67 -25.05
N HIS A 2 -1.91 3.92 -24.67
CA HIS A 2 -1.12 4.64 -23.66
C HIS A 2 -1.12 4.00 -22.27
N ILE A 3 -2.27 3.53 -21.76
CA ILE A 3 -2.35 2.86 -20.45
C ILE A 3 -1.58 1.53 -20.44
N ALA A 4 -1.62 0.76 -21.54
CA ALA A 4 -0.87 -0.49 -21.68
C ALA A 4 0.65 -0.27 -21.70
N ALA A 5 1.12 0.72 -22.45
CA ALA A 5 2.52 1.09 -22.44
C ALA A 5 2.98 1.59 -21.06
N LEU A 6 2.15 2.37 -20.38
CA LEU A 6 2.38 2.86 -19.02
C LEU A 6 2.48 1.71 -18.01
N ALA A 7 1.50 0.81 -17.99
CA ALA A 7 1.50 -0.37 -17.12
C ALA A 7 2.72 -1.28 -17.38
N GLN A 8 3.09 -1.49 -18.64
CA GLN A 8 4.27 -2.27 -18.99
C GLN A 8 5.58 -1.63 -18.49
N ARG A 9 5.73 -0.30 -18.62
CA ARG A 9 6.92 0.42 -18.14
C ARG A 9 7.00 0.42 -16.62
N LEU A 10 5.87 0.64 -15.95
CA LEU A 10 5.78 0.61 -14.50
C LEU A 10 6.05 -0.78 -13.92
N ASN A 11 5.59 -1.85 -14.59
CA ASN A 11 5.91 -3.23 -14.22
C ASN A 11 7.43 -3.51 -14.18
N GLN A 12 8.24 -2.78 -14.95
CA GLN A 12 9.70 -2.93 -14.97
C GLN A 12 10.42 -2.11 -13.88
N ALA A 13 9.72 -1.20 -13.18
CA ALA A 13 10.34 -0.31 -12.20
C ALA A 13 10.45 -1.00 -10.83
N ILE A 14 11.69 -1.35 -10.44
CA ILE A 14 11.99 -2.07 -9.20
C ILE A 14 12.03 -1.13 -7.98
N ASP A 15 12.47 0.12 -8.19
CA ASP A 15 12.60 1.15 -7.16
C ASP A 15 11.38 2.07 -7.12
N LEU A 16 11.16 2.70 -5.96
CA LEU A 16 10.07 3.67 -5.76
C LEU A 16 10.41 4.92 -6.58
N PRO A 17 9.74 5.20 -7.71
CA PRO A 17 10.08 6.37 -8.50
C PRO A 17 9.82 7.63 -7.71
N ALA A 18 10.63 8.66 -7.94
CA ALA A 18 10.27 10.01 -7.58
C ALA A 18 9.10 10.49 -8.46
N ALA A 19 8.38 11.51 -7.99
CA ALA A 19 7.35 12.17 -8.79
C ALA A 19 7.88 12.66 -10.14
N SER A 20 9.15 13.10 -10.17
CA SER A 20 9.84 13.53 -11.39
C SER A 20 10.00 12.39 -12.40
N ASP A 21 10.31 11.18 -11.94
CA ASP A 21 10.55 10.02 -12.81
C ASP A 21 9.24 9.56 -13.43
N LEU A 22 8.13 9.62 -12.68
CA LEU A 22 6.80 9.37 -13.21
C LEU A 22 6.36 10.45 -14.22
N ALA A 23 6.67 11.72 -13.94
CA ALA A 23 6.39 12.82 -14.86
C ALA A 23 7.15 12.68 -16.18
N GLU A 24 8.43 12.29 -16.11
CA GLU A 24 9.26 12.01 -17.28
C GLU A 24 8.69 10.82 -18.07
N LEU A 25 8.34 9.72 -17.40
CA LEU A 25 7.69 8.56 -18.02
C LEU A 25 6.38 8.93 -18.76
N LEU A 26 5.52 9.73 -18.13
CA LEU A 26 4.29 10.21 -18.78
C LEU A 26 4.62 11.03 -20.04
N THR A 27 5.63 11.90 -19.97
CA THR A 27 6.08 12.71 -21.10
C THR A 27 6.64 11.85 -22.23
N GLU A 28 7.47 10.84 -21.92
CA GLU A 28 8.00 9.85 -22.88
C GLU A 28 6.86 9.10 -23.62
N LEU A 29 5.77 8.83 -22.91
CA LEU A 29 4.59 8.15 -23.44
C LEU A 29 3.61 9.09 -24.16
N GLY A 30 3.97 10.36 -24.35
CA GLY A 30 3.23 11.35 -25.11
C GLY A 30 2.17 12.12 -24.32
N TRP A 31 2.19 12.06 -23.00
CA TRP A 31 1.29 12.85 -22.15
C TRP A 31 1.87 14.25 -21.94
N GLY A 32 1.01 15.27 -22.04
CA GLY A 32 1.36 16.66 -21.79
C GLY A 32 0.86 17.15 -20.43
N PRO A 33 1.51 18.15 -19.81
CA PRO A 33 1.02 18.74 -18.57
C PRO A 33 -0.36 19.39 -18.78
N HIS A 34 -1.24 19.25 -17.79
CA HIS A 34 -2.54 19.90 -17.79
C HIS A 34 -2.37 21.42 -17.63
N PRO A 35 -3.09 22.27 -18.37
CA PRO A 35 -2.85 23.71 -18.42
C PRO A 35 -3.14 24.46 -17.10
N VAL A 36 -3.89 23.83 -16.18
CA VAL A 36 -4.40 24.50 -14.96
C VAL A 36 -4.03 23.77 -13.67
N ARG A 37 -3.75 22.46 -13.74
CA ARG A 37 -3.58 21.63 -12.55
C ARG A 37 -2.15 21.13 -12.49
N GLU A 38 -1.44 21.52 -11.44
CA GLU A 38 -0.10 21.00 -11.17
C GLU A 38 -0.15 19.48 -10.97
N HIS A 39 0.95 18.79 -11.32
CA HIS A 39 1.08 17.33 -11.24
C HIS A 39 0.02 16.51 -11.99
N THR A 40 -0.72 17.15 -12.90
CA THR A 40 -1.74 16.52 -13.74
C THR A 40 -1.28 16.51 -15.19
N TYR A 41 -1.52 15.41 -15.90
CA TYR A 41 -1.10 15.17 -17.27
C TYR A 41 -2.28 14.65 -18.10
N THR A 42 -2.28 14.93 -19.40
CA THR A 42 -3.38 14.53 -20.30
C THR A 42 -2.85 13.97 -21.61
N VAL A 43 -3.56 12.99 -22.17
CA VAL A 43 -3.37 12.49 -23.54
C VAL A 43 -4.71 12.05 -24.12
N GLY A 44 -5.14 12.69 -25.20
CA GLY A 44 -6.51 12.51 -25.70
C GLY A 44 -7.53 12.83 -24.59
N ASP A 45 -8.43 11.89 -24.31
CA ASP A 45 -9.46 12.01 -23.26
C ASP A 45 -9.00 11.50 -21.88
N LEU A 46 -7.77 10.97 -21.78
CA LEU A 46 -7.24 10.45 -20.52
C LEU A 46 -6.60 11.56 -19.69
N MET A 47 -6.77 11.46 -18.37
CA MET A 47 -6.16 12.34 -17.39
C MET A 47 -5.42 11.52 -16.35
N ALA A 48 -4.17 11.87 -16.06
CA ALA A 48 -3.36 11.24 -15.03
C ALA A 48 -2.96 12.29 -13.98
N TRP A 49 -2.94 11.92 -12.70
CA TRP A 49 -2.36 12.74 -11.65
C TRP A 49 -1.33 11.95 -10.86
N ILE A 50 -0.20 12.58 -10.57
CA ILE A 50 0.86 12.01 -9.75
C ILE A 50 0.69 12.57 -8.34
N ASN A 51 0.52 11.68 -7.37
CA ASN A 51 0.56 12.04 -5.95
C ASN A 51 1.80 11.40 -5.33
N ALA A 52 2.72 12.25 -4.89
CA ALA A 52 3.90 11.84 -4.16
C ALA A 52 3.79 12.37 -2.73
N ASP A 53 3.24 11.54 -1.86
CA ASP A 53 3.39 11.77 -0.42
C ASP A 53 4.76 11.20 0.04
N ARG A 54 5.15 11.50 1.27
CA ARG A 54 6.48 11.11 1.80
C ARG A 54 6.69 9.59 1.90
N ALA A 55 5.63 8.80 1.88
CA ALA A 55 5.66 7.36 2.10
C ALA A 55 5.23 6.55 0.86
N THR A 56 4.59 7.17 -0.12
CA THR A 56 3.98 6.53 -1.29
C THR A 56 4.08 7.44 -2.51
N THR A 57 4.51 6.87 -3.62
CA THR A 57 4.32 7.48 -4.94
C THR A 57 3.19 6.71 -5.60
N CYS A 58 2.07 7.38 -5.85
CA CYS A 58 0.99 6.82 -6.66
C CYS A 58 0.70 7.72 -7.85
N MET A 59 0.14 7.10 -8.88
CA MET A 59 -0.34 7.81 -10.06
C MET A 59 -1.68 7.21 -10.42
N THR A 60 -2.70 8.04 -10.57
CA THR A 60 -4.02 7.58 -10.95
C THR A 60 -4.36 8.09 -12.33
N VAL A 61 -4.99 7.24 -13.14
CA VAL A 61 -5.44 7.56 -14.49
C VAL A 61 -6.95 7.44 -14.57
N LEU A 62 -7.64 8.52 -14.91
CA LEU A 62 -9.06 8.48 -15.24
C LEU A 62 -9.25 7.83 -16.62
N VAL A 63 -9.99 6.73 -16.67
CA VAL A 63 -10.23 5.92 -17.88
C VAL A 63 -11.62 6.16 -18.45
N ALA A 64 -12.62 6.35 -17.60
CA ALA A 64 -13.98 6.66 -18.03
C ALA A 64 -14.75 7.47 -16.97
N ASP A 65 -15.66 8.32 -17.44
CA ASP A 65 -16.68 8.98 -16.64
C ASP A 65 -18.04 8.38 -17.02
N LEU A 66 -18.68 7.70 -16.07
CA LEU A 66 -19.96 7.02 -16.25
C LEU A 66 -21.15 7.84 -15.73
N GLY A 67 -20.93 9.09 -15.30
CA GLY A 67 -21.96 10.02 -14.86
C GLY A 67 -22.54 9.73 -13.46
N CYS A 68 -23.45 10.59 -13.00
CA CYS A 68 -24.02 10.51 -11.64
C CYS A 68 -25.15 9.44 -11.58
N PRO A 69 -25.15 8.55 -10.57
CA PRO A 69 -26.19 7.53 -10.44
C PRO A 69 -27.50 8.08 -9.85
N GLU A 70 -28.64 7.68 -10.43
CA GLU A 70 -29.92 7.53 -9.71
C GLU A 70 -29.93 6.16 -8.97
N ASP A 71 -30.69 5.99 -7.88
CA ASP A 71 -30.59 4.81 -6.99
C ASP A 71 -30.81 3.45 -7.73
N ASP A 72 -31.74 3.37 -8.70
CA ASP A 72 -32.02 2.15 -9.51
C ASP A 72 -31.02 1.93 -10.67
N PHE A 73 -30.07 2.85 -10.85
CA PHE A 73 -29.01 2.80 -11.87
C PHE A 73 -27.65 2.42 -11.26
N ARG A 74 -27.51 2.50 -9.92
CA ARG A 74 -26.26 2.28 -9.17
C ARG A 74 -25.70 0.87 -9.34
N GLU A 75 -26.49 -0.18 -9.12
CA GLU A 75 -26.02 -1.58 -9.27
C GLU A 75 -25.55 -1.90 -10.70
N ARG A 76 -26.27 -1.40 -11.72
CA ARG A 76 -25.89 -1.59 -13.13
C ARG A 76 -24.61 -0.83 -13.47
N LEU A 77 -24.45 0.38 -12.94
CA LEU A 77 -23.24 1.18 -13.10
C LEU A 77 -22.02 0.54 -12.45
N HIS A 78 -22.17 -0.02 -11.24
CA HIS A 78 -21.08 -0.78 -10.60
C HIS A 78 -20.70 -2.01 -11.41
N SER A 79 -21.68 -2.80 -11.88
CA SER A 79 -21.41 -3.96 -12.73
C SER A 79 -20.73 -3.58 -14.06
N ALA A 80 -21.09 -2.43 -14.64
CA ALA A 80 -20.42 -1.90 -15.83
C ALA A 80 -18.98 -1.44 -15.55
N ALA A 81 -18.74 -0.78 -14.42
CA ALA A 81 -17.40 -0.38 -13.99
C ALA A 81 -16.52 -1.60 -13.68
N GLU A 82 -17.07 -2.63 -13.05
CA GLU A 82 -16.42 -3.93 -12.82
C GLU A 82 -16.05 -4.61 -14.15
N THR A 83 -16.99 -4.71 -15.08
CA THR A 83 -16.71 -5.31 -16.40
C THR A 83 -15.60 -4.53 -17.13
N LEU A 84 -15.67 -3.19 -17.13
CA LEU A 84 -14.65 -2.35 -17.75
C LEU A 84 -13.28 -2.50 -17.06
N ALA A 85 -13.26 -2.67 -15.73
CA ALA A 85 -12.05 -2.93 -14.98
C ALA A 85 -11.40 -4.27 -15.37
N GLU A 86 -12.19 -5.34 -15.48
CA GLU A 86 -11.71 -6.66 -15.93
C GLU A 86 -11.17 -6.60 -17.36
N GLU A 87 -11.86 -5.91 -18.26
CA GLU A 87 -11.43 -5.70 -19.64
C GLU A 87 -10.11 -4.93 -19.71
N VAL A 88 -9.97 -3.87 -18.91
CA VAL A 88 -8.71 -3.12 -18.78
C VAL A 88 -7.62 -4.04 -18.23
N ALA A 89 -7.87 -4.82 -17.18
CA ALA A 89 -6.89 -5.78 -16.64
C ALA A 89 -6.39 -6.77 -17.68
N ALA A 90 -7.33 -7.37 -18.40
CA ALA A 90 -7.06 -8.37 -19.42
C ALA A 90 -6.27 -7.75 -20.58
N GLY A 91 -6.67 -6.55 -21.02
CA GLY A 91 -5.95 -5.80 -22.07
C GLY A 91 -4.54 -5.38 -21.66
N LEU A 92 -4.30 -5.21 -20.36
CA LEU A 92 -2.99 -4.89 -19.79
C LEU A 92 -2.14 -6.16 -19.51
N GLY A 93 -2.72 -7.37 -19.56
CA GLY A 93 -2.03 -8.63 -19.25
C GLY A 93 -1.68 -8.78 -17.77
N LEU A 94 -2.48 -8.20 -16.89
CA LEU A 94 -2.24 -8.17 -15.45
C LEU A 94 -2.72 -9.46 -14.77
N ALA A 95 -1.90 -9.99 -13.85
CA ALA A 95 -2.33 -11.08 -12.98
C ALA A 95 -3.35 -10.58 -11.94
N PRO A 96 -4.19 -11.44 -11.35
CA PRO A 96 -5.01 -11.06 -10.20
C PRO A 96 -4.12 -10.67 -9.01
N ALA A 97 -4.65 -9.78 -8.15
CA ALA A 97 -4.02 -9.42 -6.88
C ALA A 97 -3.97 -10.62 -5.91
N ASP A 98 -2.86 -10.76 -5.16
CA ASP A 98 -2.76 -11.71 -4.05
C ASP A 98 -3.31 -11.11 -2.73
N GLU A 99 -3.26 -11.89 -1.65
CA GLU A 99 -3.79 -11.50 -0.34
C GLU A 99 -3.03 -10.33 0.33
N PHE A 100 -1.86 -9.94 -0.20
CA PHE A 100 -1.02 -8.86 0.33
C PHE A 100 -0.87 -7.68 -0.63
N ALA A 101 -1.55 -7.71 -1.78
CA ALA A 101 -1.61 -6.60 -2.70
C ALA A 101 -2.32 -5.41 -2.03
N VAL A 102 -1.56 -4.36 -1.72
CA VAL A 102 -2.00 -3.03 -1.27
C VAL A 102 -3.21 -2.59 -2.15
N ASP A 103 -4.40 -2.20 -1.68
CA ASP A 103 -4.84 -1.78 -0.35
C ASP A 103 -6.37 -1.96 -0.13
N GLU A 104 -6.74 -2.31 1.10
CA GLU A 104 -8.08 -2.16 1.71
C GLU A 104 -8.33 -0.72 2.21
N LEU A 105 -7.45 0.22 1.87
CA LEU A 105 -7.39 1.58 2.46
C LEU A 105 -8.64 2.45 2.37
N VAL A 106 -9.66 2.10 1.58
CA VAL A 106 -10.92 2.85 1.61
C VAL A 106 -12.08 1.95 1.25
N ASP A 107 -13.14 2.05 2.05
CA ASP A 107 -14.44 1.39 1.93
C ASP A 107 -15.22 1.88 0.69
N TYR A 108 -14.59 1.93 -0.49
CA TYR A 108 -15.24 2.24 -1.75
C TYR A 108 -15.87 0.95 -2.29
N GLY A 109 -17.20 0.91 -2.30
CA GLY A 109 -18.04 -0.27 -2.51
C GLY A 109 -17.94 -1.02 -3.85
N SER A 110 -16.96 -0.72 -4.71
CA SER A 110 -16.66 -1.52 -5.90
C SER A 110 -15.21 -1.33 -6.32
N ARG A 111 -14.36 -2.33 -6.04
CA ARG A 111 -12.96 -2.36 -6.44
C ARG A 111 -12.63 -3.70 -7.07
N ILE A 112 -12.16 -3.69 -8.31
CA ILE A 112 -11.43 -4.84 -8.87
C ILE A 112 -9.94 -4.58 -8.70
N ARG A 113 -9.26 -5.49 -7.98
CA ARG A 113 -7.84 -5.41 -7.66
C ARG A 113 -7.03 -6.25 -8.64
N LEU A 114 -6.13 -5.60 -9.36
CA LEU A 114 -5.41 -6.19 -10.49
C LEU A 114 -3.92 -5.80 -10.41
N ARG A 115 -3.02 -6.64 -10.91
CA ARG A 115 -1.58 -6.48 -10.70
C ARG A 115 -0.83 -6.03 -11.95
N ALA A 116 -0.22 -4.84 -11.92
CA ALA A 116 0.77 -4.38 -12.89
C ALA A 116 2.19 -4.46 -12.34
N GLY A 117 2.72 -5.68 -12.19
CA GLY A 117 4.08 -5.85 -11.69
C GLY A 117 4.25 -5.49 -10.23
N HIS A 118 5.06 -4.45 -9.98
CA HIS A 118 5.28 -3.79 -8.68
C HIS A 118 4.17 -2.78 -8.32
N TRP A 119 3.18 -2.60 -9.20
CA TRP A 119 2.11 -1.62 -9.06
C TRP A 119 0.75 -2.29 -8.92
N ALA A 120 -0.04 -1.83 -7.95
CA ALA A 120 -1.43 -2.25 -7.82
C ALA A 120 -2.27 -1.38 -8.74
N VAL A 121 -3.04 -2.03 -9.62
CA VAL A 121 -4.13 -1.43 -10.38
C VAL A 121 -5.41 -1.60 -9.60
N THR A 122 -5.87 -0.51 -9.01
CA THR A 122 -7.21 -0.45 -8.44
C THR A 122 -8.10 0.25 -9.43
N VAL A 123 -9.21 -0.40 -9.76
CA VAL A 123 -10.30 0.27 -10.44
C VAL A 123 -11.38 0.61 -9.44
N THR A 124 -11.44 1.88 -9.09
CA THR A 124 -12.41 2.43 -8.15
C THR A 124 -13.59 3.03 -8.92
N GLY A 125 -14.79 2.88 -8.36
CA GLY A 125 -15.91 3.77 -8.62
C GLY A 125 -15.80 4.96 -7.68
N GLY A 126 -15.38 6.14 -8.18
CA GLY A 126 -15.21 7.32 -7.34
C GLY A 126 -16.56 7.87 -6.84
N GLN A 127 -16.95 7.56 -5.59
CA GLN A 127 -18.01 8.29 -4.89
C GLN A 127 -17.42 8.98 -3.65
N TYR A 128 -17.11 10.27 -3.79
CA TYR A 128 -16.82 11.12 -2.62
C TYR A 128 -18.09 11.74 -2.02
N ASP A 129 -19.22 11.70 -2.75
CA ASP A 129 -20.54 12.21 -2.34
C ASP A 129 -21.64 11.58 -3.21
N ALA A 130 -22.87 11.51 -2.71
CA ALA A 130 -24.01 10.84 -3.38
C ALA A 130 -24.37 11.43 -4.77
N ASP A 131 -23.90 12.65 -5.06
CA ASP A 131 -24.19 13.41 -6.28
C ASP A 131 -23.02 13.45 -7.29
N LEU A 132 -21.92 12.74 -7.03
CA LEU A 132 -20.74 12.75 -7.89
C LEU A 132 -20.76 11.66 -8.97
N PRO A 133 -20.12 11.90 -10.14
CA PRO A 133 -20.08 10.93 -11.23
C PRO A 133 -19.29 9.68 -10.83
N LEU A 134 -19.76 8.51 -11.28
CA LEU A 134 -19.00 7.27 -11.15
C LEU A 134 -17.83 7.31 -12.16
N LEU A 135 -16.63 7.43 -11.62
CA LEU A 135 -15.39 7.42 -12.40
C LEU A 135 -14.79 6.01 -12.40
N VAL A 136 -14.14 5.61 -13.48
CA VAL A 136 -13.31 4.41 -13.56
C VAL A 136 -11.86 4.87 -13.58
N GLU A 137 -11.18 4.66 -12.46
CA GLU A 137 -9.79 5.07 -12.29
C GLU A 137 -8.86 3.86 -12.42
N VAL A 138 -7.61 4.08 -12.79
CA VAL A 138 -6.53 3.09 -12.70
C VAL A 138 -5.49 3.71 -11.80
N ASP A 139 -5.51 3.33 -10.52
CA ASP A 139 -4.43 3.66 -9.61
C ASP A 139 -3.21 2.84 -9.96
N PHE A 140 -2.03 3.42 -9.94
CA PHE A 140 -0.77 2.72 -9.89
C PHE A 140 -0.19 3.08 -8.53
N THR A 141 -0.22 2.14 -7.60
CA THR A 141 0.46 2.28 -6.30
C THR A 141 1.64 1.35 -6.20
N TYR A 142 2.82 1.90 -5.90
CA TYR A 142 4.03 1.12 -5.67
C TYR A 142 3.87 0.21 -4.45
N GLY A 143 4.25 -1.06 -4.59
CA GLY A 143 4.14 -2.08 -3.54
C GLY A 143 3.11 -3.19 -3.82
N ALA A 144 2.72 -3.46 -5.06
CA ALA A 144 2.03 -4.71 -5.38
C ALA A 144 3.01 -5.89 -5.36
N ASP A 145 2.53 -7.06 -4.94
CA ASP A 145 3.34 -8.28 -4.69
C ASP A 145 4.50 -8.01 -3.73
N LEU A 146 4.17 -7.52 -2.53
CA LEU A 146 5.17 -7.25 -1.49
C LEU A 146 6.00 -8.50 -1.18
N CYS A 147 5.39 -9.68 -1.25
CA CYS A 147 6.04 -10.97 -1.03
C CYS A 147 7.09 -11.28 -2.10
N GLY A 148 6.72 -11.25 -3.38
CA GLY A 148 7.64 -11.48 -4.48
C GLY A 148 8.73 -10.41 -4.57
N ARG A 149 8.41 -9.16 -4.24
CA ARG A 149 9.41 -8.08 -4.18
C ARG A 149 10.38 -8.27 -3.03
N LEU A 150 9.90 -8.63 -1.84
CA LEU A 150 10.78 -8.96 -0.74
C LEU A 150 11.70 -10.13 -1.10
N ALA A 151 11.20 -11.16 -1.80
CA ALA A 151 12.00 -12.28 -2.26
C ALA A 151 13.10 -11.90 -3.28
N GLN A 152 12.89 -10.84 -4.07
CA GLN A 152 13.91 -10.29 -4.98
C GLN A 152 14.98 -9.48 -4.25
N LEU A 153 14.61 -8.78 -3.16
CA LEU A 153 15.51 -7.92 -2.39
C LEU A 153 16.23 -8.67 -1.26
N ALA A 154 15.61 -9.75 -0.77
CA ALA A 154 16.02 -10.51 0.39
C ALA A 154 15.69 -11.99 0.15
N THR A 155 16.72 -12.85 0.17
CA THR A 155 16.56 -14.29 -0.07
C THR A 155 15.74 -14.95 1.06
N PRO A 156 14.60 -15.59 0.78
CA PRO A 156 13.87 -16.38 1.77
C PRO A 156 14.70 -17.53 2.33
N ARG A 157 14.27 -18.12 3.44
CA ARG A 157 14.87 -19.37 3.94
C ARG A 157 14.55 -20.53 2.99
N ASP A 158 15.56 -21.32 2.65
CA ASP A 158 15.37 -22.56 1.89
C ASP A 158 14.54 -23.59 2.67
N HIS A 159 14.69 -23.60 4.00
CA HIS A 159 14.00 -24.51 4.92
C HIS A 159 13.58 -23.78 6.20
N PRO A 160 12.44 -23.07 6.21
CA PRO A 160 11.97 -22.40 7.41
C PRO A 160 11.57 -23.42 8.49
N GLU A 161 12.04 -23.18 9.72
CA GLU A 161 11.53 -23.92 10.88
C GLU A 161 10.06 -23.53 11.13
N PRO A 162 9.18 -24.49 11.48
CA PRO A 162 7.80 -24.18 11.80
C PRO A 162 7.70 -23.17 12.95
N VAL A 163 6.86 -22.15 12.76
CA VAL A 163 6.61 -21.13 13.78
C VAL A 163 5.49 -21.60 14.72
N ASP A 164 5.76 -21.64 16.02
CA ASP A 164 4.74 -21.93 17.03
C ASP A 164 3.94 -20.67 17.41
N TRP A 165 2.86 -20.45 16.66
CA TRP A 165 1.92 -19.37 16.89
C TRP A 165 1.10 -19.50 18.18
N GLY A 166 1.08 -20.68 18.83
CA GLY A 166 0.34 -20.89 20.08
C GLY A 166 0.90 -20.11 21.28
N THR A 167 2.11 -19.56 21.13
CA THR A 167 2.78 -18.73 22.14
C THR A 167 2.40 -17.25 22.08
N VAL A 168 1.70 -16.81 21.02
CA VAL A 168 1.37 -15.39 20.80
C VAL A 168 0.00 -15.06 21.42
N ALA A 169 -0.06 -13.99 22.21
CA ALA A 169 -1.25 -13.60 22.97
C ALA A 169 -2.40 -12.99 22.13
N VAL A 170 -2.13 -12.61 20.88
CA VAL A 170 -3.09 -11.95 19.99
C VAL A 170 -2.94 -12.44 18.55
N ASP A 171 -4.03 -12.41 17.79
CA ASP A 171 -3.99 -12.70 16.35
C ASP A 171 -3.23 -11.61 15.61
N LEU A 172 -2.08 -11.97 15.06
CA LEU A 172 -1.24 -11.03 14.32
C LEU A 172 -1.73 -10.84 12.87
N PRO A 173 -1.41 -9.69 12.27
CA PRO A 173 -1.55 -9.47 10.84
C PRO A 173 -0.94 -10.58 9.98
N ALA A 174 -1.61 -10.95 8.88
CA ALA A 174 -1.21 -12.06 8.02
C ALA A 174 0.18 -11.87 7.39
N ASP A 175 0.56 -10.63 7.11
CA ASP A 175 1.85 -10.20 6.59
C ASP A 175 3.01 -10.46 7.55
N TYR A 176 2.82 -10.17 8.84
CA TYR A 176 3.83 -10.51 9.84
C TYR A 176 3.96 -12.02 10.01
N ARG A 177 2.85 -12.76 9.95
CA ARG A 177 2.89 -14.23 10.02
C ARG A 177 3.65 -14.82 8.85
N TRP A 178 3.31 -14.37 7.64
CA TRP A 178 4.00 -14.76 6.42
C TRP A 178 5.50 -14.46 6.49
N LEU A 179 5.90 -13.28 7.00
CA LEU A 179 7.32 -12.95 7.21
C LEU A 179 8.04 -13.95 8.11
N MET A 180 7.48 -14.26 9.28
CA MET A 180 8.11 -15.17 10.23
C MET A 180 8.20 -16.60 9.69
N GLU A 181 7.27 -16.98 8.81
CA GLU A 181 7.25 -18.29 8.15
C GLU A 181 8.26 -18.39 7.01
N HIS A 182 8.67 -17.28 6.39
CA HIS A 182 9.54 -17.29 5.19
C HIS A 182 10.95 -16.73 5.45
N TYR A 183 11.13 -15.92 6.49
CA TYR A 183 12.38 -15.19 6.78
C TYR A 183 12.85 -15.38 8.22
N ASP A 184 14.15 -15.22 8.43
CA ASP A 184 14.71 -15.13 9.78
C ASP A 184 14.38 -13.77 10.41
N PRO A 185 14.02 -13.70 11.69
CA PRO A 185 13.89 -12.42 12.38
C PRO A 185 15.13 -11.51 12.29
N ALA A 186 16.33 -12.10 12.18
CA ALA A 186 17.60 -11.41 11.99
C ALA A 186 17.94 -11.17 10.50
N HIS A 187 17.14 -11.67 9.55
CA HIS A 187 17.43 -11.58 8.11
C HIS A 187 17.60 -10.14 7.61
N PHE A 188 16.90 -9.20 8.25
CA PHE A 188 16.88 -7.80 7.85
C PHE A 188 17.74 -6.91 8.74
N ALA A 189 18.66 -7.47 9.54
CA ALA A 189 19.34 -6.79 10.66
C ALA A 189 20.09 -5.49 10.29
N ASP A 190 20.47 -5.29 9.03
CA ASP A 190 21.07 -4.02 8.55
C ASP A 190 20.07 -2.87 8.41
N HIS A 191 18.76 -3.18 8.46
CA HIS A 191 17.65 -2.24 8.36
C HIS A 191 16.75 -2.31 9.60
N LEU A 192 16.31 -3.51 9.97
CA LEU A 192 15.52 -3.79 11.16
C LEU A 192 15.68 -5.23 11.62
N THR A 193 15.51 -5.46 12.91
CA THR A 193 15.40 -6.80 13.50
C THR A 193 13.95 -7.05 13.85
N LEU A 194 13.33 -8.07 13.25
CA LEU A 194 12.00 -8.51 13.63
C LEU A 194 12.08 -9.20 15.00
N THR A 195 11.08 -8.97 15.83
CA THR A 195 10.95 -9.67 17.12
C THR A 195 10.45 -11.08 16.82
N PRO A 196 11.08 -12.16 17.30
CA PRO A 196 10.55 -13.50 17.08
C PRO A 196 9.24 -13.72 17.86
N PRO A 197 8.33 -14.58 17.40
CA PRO A 197 7.02 -14.80 18.04
C PRO A 197 7.09 -15.15 19.53
N ALA A 198 8.04 -16.00 19.92
CA ALA A 198 8.26 -16.39 21.31
C ALA A 198 8.77 -15.24 22.22
N ALA A 199 9.26 -14.14 21.64
CA ALA A 199 9.72 -12.95 22.35
C ALA A 199 8.81 -11.74 22.17
N LEU A 200 7.67 -11.90 21.49
CA LEU A 200 6.71 -10.80 21.35
C LEU A 200 6.18 -10.41 22.73
N PRO A 201 6.20 -9.11 23.08
CA PRO A 201 5.63 -8.65 24.33
C PRO A 201 4.11 -8.79 24.30
N ALA A 202 3.47 -8.75 25.47
CA ALA A 202 2.03 -8.52 25.51
C ALA A 202 1.72 -7.11 24.94
N PRO A 203 0.60 -6.92 24.21
CA PRO A 203 0.19 -5.60 23.75
C PRO A 203 0.13 -4.62 24.93
N MET A 204 0.84 -3.50 24.81
CA MET A 204 0.84 -2.48 25.84
C MET A 204 -0.41 -1.60 25.65
N PRO A 205 -1.18 -1.35 26.72
CA PRO A 205 -2.24 -0.35 26.65
C PRO A 205 -1.62 1.02 26.37
N GLY A 206 -2.23 1.80 25.50
CA GLY A 206 -1.75 3.15 25.23
C GLY A 206 -1.83 4.06 26.47
N PRO A 207 -1.11 5.18 26.50
CA PRO A 207 -1.04 6.06 27.65
C PRO A 207 -2.43 6.51 28.12
N THR A 208 -2.77 6.19 29.36
CA THR A 208 -3.96 6.69 30.04
C THR A 208 -3.72 8.14 30.48
N VAL A 209 -4.31 9.10 29.77
CA VAL A 209 -4.37 10.50 30.23
C VAL A 209 -5.71 10.70 30.96
N GLY A 210 -5.71 10.62 32.29
CA GLY A 210 -6.89 10.89 33.13
C GLY A 210 -7.98 9.80 33.09
N MET A 211 -9.25 10.20 33.28
CA MET A 211 -10.43 9.30 33.28
C MET A 211 -10.83 8.80 31.88
N LEU A 212 -10.15 9.22 30.82
CA LEU A 212 -10.42 8.79 29.44
C LEU A 212 -9.59 7.54 29.12
N ARG A 213 -10.05 6.38 29.59
CA ARG A 213 -9.43 5.05 29.36
C ARG A 213 -9.47 4.55 27.90
N TYR A 214 -9.85 5.39 26.94
CA TYR A 214 -10.30 4.92 25.62
C TYR A 214 -9.65 5.61 24.42
N LEU A 215 -8.68 6.51 24.59
CA LEU A 215 -8.24 7.32 23.45
C LEU A 215 -7.01 6.79 22.71
N THR A 216 -6.26 5.84 23.28
CA THR A 216 -5.04 5.36 22.63
C THR A 216 -5.10 3.85 22.42
N PRO A 217 -5.21 3.38 21.17
CA PRO A 217 -5.25 1.96 20.85
C PRO A 217 -4.03 1.20 21.40
N PRO A 218 -4.18 -0.07 21.83
CA PRO A 218 -3.05 -0.89 22.28
C PRO A 218 -2.00 -1.03 21.19
N THR A 219 -0.73 -1.10 21.59
CA THR A 219 0.40 -1.25 20.66
C THR A 219 1.19 -2.51 20.94
N LEU A 220 1.62 -3.20 19.89
CA LEU A 220 2.48 -4.38 19.95
C LEU A 220 3.78 -4.11 19.17
N THR A 221 4.89 -3.95 19.88
CA THR A 221 6.21 -3.81 19.23
C THR A 221 6.60 -5.12 18.56
N VAL A 222 6.89 -5.05 17.26
CA VAL A 222 7.21 -6.20 16.42
C VAL A 222 8.58 -6.13 15.77
N ALA A 223 9.23 -4.97 15.78
CA ALA A 223 10.57 -4.79 15.26
C ALA A 223 11.32 -3.62 15.89
N THR A 224 12.64 -3.67 15.75
CA THR A 224 13.55 -2.58 16.12
C THR A 224 14.42 -2.25 14.93
N MET A 225 14.44 -0.98 14.52
CA MET A 225 15.33 -0.48 13.47
C MET A 225 16.77 -0.33 13.99
N VAL A 226 17.74 -0.33 13.08
CA VAL A 226 19.17 -0.16 13.41
C VAL A 226 19.50 1.16 14.11
N ASP A 227 18.69 2.20 13.91
CA ASP A 227 18.85 3.51 14.57
C ASP A 227 18.21 3.57 15.97
N GLY A 228 17.65 2.45 16.45
CA GLY A 228 16.97 2.35 17.73
C GLY A 228 15.49 2.73 17.70
N SER A 229 14.94 3.13 16.55
CA SER A 229 13.50 3.31 16.38
C SER A 229 12.77 1.97 16.55
N THR A 230 11.54 2.02 17.05
CA THR A 230 10.69 0.84 17.23
C THR A 230 9.56 0.85 16.24
N VAL A 231 9.22 -0.34 15.72
CA VAL A 231 8.09 -0.57 14.83
C VAL A 231 7.06 -1.37 15.61
N ALA A 232 5.84 -0.83 15.72
CA ALA A 232 4.75 -1.44 16.45
C ALA A 232 3.48 -1.49 15.63
N TYR A 233 2.72 -2.58 15.76
CA TYR A 233 1.34 -2.60 15.32
C TYR A 233 0.45 -1.88 16.33
N VAL A 234 -0.49 -1.08 15.84
CA VAL A 234 -1.51 -0.39 16.60
C VAL A 234 -2.83 -1.11 16.36
N LEU A 235 -3.46 -1.61 17.44
CA LEU A 235 -4.70 -2.37 17.38
C LEU A 235 -5.92 -1.44 17.42
N ASN A 236 -6.65 -1.33 16.32
CA ASN A 236 -7.93 -0.64 16.24
C ASN A 236 -9.08 -1.66 16.33
N PRO A 237 -9.66 -1.89 17.52
CA PRO A 237 -10.71 -2.90 17.69
C PRO A 237 -12.03 -2.53 17.00
N ASP A 238 -12.24 -1.25 16.70
CA ASP A 238 -13.48 -0.73 16.13
C ASP A 238 -13.50 -0.74 14.58
N GLU A 239 -12.38 -1.08 13.93
CA GLU A 239 -12.21 -1.08 12.47
C GLU A 239 -12.02 -2.51 11.94
N PRO A 240 -13.07 -3.20 11.48
CA PRO A 240 -12.98 -4.61 11.06
C PRO A 240 -12.11 -4.83 9.81
N THR A 241 -12.04 -3.83 8.92
CA THR A 241 -11.25 -3.85 7.68
C THR A 241 -9.84 -3.29 7.83
N SER A 242 -9.52 -2.67 8.98
CA SER A 242 -8.20 -2.04 9.22
C SER A 242 -7.81 -2.17 10.69
N ARG A 243 -8.00 -3.39 11.22
CA ARG A 243 -7.77 -3.72 12.64
C ARG A 243 -6.34 -3.38 13.11
N TRP A 244 -5.39 -3.25 12.19
CA TRP A 244 -3.98 -3.01 12.48
C TRP A 244 -3.42 -1.90 11.59
N SER A 245 -2.76 -0.91 12.20
CA SER A 245 -1.87 0.03 11.50
C SER A 245 -0.44 -0.07 12.05
N LEU A 246 0.56 0.46 11.33
CA LEU A 246 1.93 0.49 11.82
C LEU A 246 2.28 1.85 12.39
N ARG A 247 2.99 1.85 13.52
CA ARG A 247 3.60 3.03 14.11
C ARG A 247 5.10 2.85 14.19
N ILE A 248 5.85 3.81 13.68
CA ILE A 248 7.28 3.93 13.90
C ILE A 248 7.50 4.98 14.98
N THR A 249 8.19 4.62 16.06
CA THR A 249 8.56 5.56 17.13
C THR A 249 10.07 5.69 17.17
N GLY A 250 10.57 6.88 16.86
CA GLY A 250 11.99 7.21 16.88
C GLY A 250 12.58 7.27 18.29
N PRO A 251 13.93 7.26 18.40
CA PRO A 251 14.61 7.38 19.69
C PRO A 251 14.35 8.72 20.39
N ASP A 252 13.96 9.75 19.64
CA ASP A 252 13.55 11.07 20.14
C ASP A 252 12.04 11.14 20.51
N GLN A 253 11.36 9.99 20.52
CA GLN A 253 9.92 9.83 20.76
C GLN A 253 9.00 10.47 19.72
N ARG A 254 9.51 10.92 18.57
CA ARG A 254 8.64 11.26 17.44
C ARG A 254 8.03 9.99 16.88
N SER A 255 6.75 10.04 16.54
CA SER A 255 6.05 8.91 15.96
C SER A 255 5.41 9.27 14.62
N TRP A 256 5.40 8.28 13.73
CA TRP A 256 4.74 8.34 12.45
C TRP A 256 3.86 7.10 12.33
N ASP A 257 2.59 7.34 12.07
CA ASP A 257 1.65 6.28 11.73
C ASP A 257 1.73 6.07 10.22
N LEU A 258 2.10 4.86 9.84
CA LEU A 258 2.03 4.38 8.48
C LEU A 258 0.72 3.63 8.33
N PRO A 259 -0.07 3.92 7.28
CA PRO A 259 -1.29 3.18 7.02
C PRO A 259 -1.07 1.69 6.69
N ARG A 260 0.18 1.20 6.71
CA ARG A 260 0.60 0.04 5.93
C ARG A 260 1.23 -1.08 6.76
N ASN A 261 1.07 -2.27 6.20
CA ASN A 261 1.67 -3.58 6.47
C ASN A 261 3.22 -3.54 6.59
N ILE A 262 3.80 -4.43 7.41
CA ILE A 262 5.26 -4.45 7.69
C ILE A 262 6.11 -4.85 6.50
N LEU A 263 5.56 -5.62 5.56
CA LEU A 263 6.19 -5.92 4.28
C LEU A 263 6.43 -4.66 3.47
N TYR A 264 5.47 -3.72 3.47
CA TYR A 264 5.63 -2.46 2.75
C TYR A 264 6.81 -1.66 3.31
N LEU A 265 6.89 -1.55 4.63
CA LEU A 265 8.02 -0.90 5.32
C LEU A 265 9.36 -1.55 4.94
N LEU A 266 9.46 -2.88 4.99
CA LEU A 266 10.67 -3.62 4.61
C LEU A 266 11.07 -3.33 3.16
N THR A 267 10.13 -3.34 2.23
CA THR A 267 10.46 -3.07 0.84
C THR A 267 10.96 -1.65 0.61
N ILE A 268 10.50 -0.65 1.37
CA ILE A 268 11.05 0.72 1.27
C ILE A 268 12.47 0.77 1.83
N LEU A 269 12.69 0.16 3.01
CA LEU A 269 13.98 0.17 3.68
C LEU A 269 15.07 -0.52 2.86
N LEU A 270 14.72 -1.62 2.18
CA LEU A 270 15.64 -2.41 1.36
C LEU A 270 15.98 -1.74 0.01
N THR A 271 15.16 -0.83 -0.50
CA THR A 271 15.46 -0.07 -1.75
C THR A 271 16.24 1.22 -1.52
N ASP A 272 16.86 1.39 -0.34
CA ASP A 272 17.62 2.59 0.06
C ASP A 272 16.86 3.92 -0.12
N ALA A 273 15.52 3.87 -0.20
CA ALA A 273 14.63 5.04 -0.17
C ALA A 273 14.53 5.65 1.25
N ARG A 274 15.51 5.35 2.10
CA ARG A 274 15.61 5.65 3.54
C ARG A 274 15.47 7.14 3.83
N THR A 275 15.96 7.99 2.93
CA THR A 275 15.85 9.46 3.02
C THR A 275 14.41 9.98 3.04
N ARG A 276 13.43 9.21 2.57
CA ARG A 276 12.02 9.62 2.52
C ARG A 276 11.25 9.34 3.82
N ILE A 277 11.61 8.31 4.58
CA ILE A 277 10.93 7.93 5.83
C ILE A 277 11.47 8.70 7.05
N THR A 278 12.80 8.86 7.16
CA THR A 278 13.42 9.40 8.40
C THR A 278 13.61 10.92 8.40
N GLY A 279 13.32 11.59 7.28
CA GLY A 279 13.71 12.99 7.07
C GLY A 279 15.23 13.17 6.91
N PRO A 280 15.70 14.35 6.48
CA PRO A 280 17.13 14.63 6.40
C PRO A 280 17.76 14.59 7.81
N SER A 281 18.86 13.86 7.93
CA SER A 281 19.77 13.85 9.09
C SER A 281 20.42 15.21 9.31
#